data_AF-A0AAV9S1T1-F1
#
_entry.id   AF-A0AAV9S1T1-F1
#
_cell.length_a   1.000
_cell.length_b   1.000
_cell.length_c   1.000
_cell.angle_alpha   90.00
_cell.angle_beta   90.00
_cell.angle_gamma   90.00
#
_symmetry.space_group_name_H-M   'P 1'
#
loop_
_entity.id
_entity.type
_entity.pdbx_description
1 polymer ?
#
loop_
_entity_poly.entity_id
_entity_poly.type
_entity_poly.pdbx_seq_one_letter_code
_entity_poly.pdbx_strand_id
1 'polypeptide(L)'
;MGVRISGKGQQSHRMLIFFAVFILTTLLILFGSNSSNDGIYIPFHVAINHAVKTTDLKKWSGRDGYMPIYGNKSIKLHCHSCALVTSSSHVLGSRAGDEVDQTECVIRMNDAPTSGYESDVGNRTTLRVVAHASVFRVVRRPNEYLRRTDSNSTIIFWGPPNKIGTDAKGTLFRLIQRVSMTYGNLSFFSITPTKMRKFDNLFNRETGRDRQKSHSWLSTGWFTMVIAIEVCDNIKVYGMVPPNYCGRKPVPKKMPYHYYKPRGPDECLMYLQNESGHRGNHHRFITEKQVFARWAKQYNITFANPKW
;
A
#
# COMPACT_ATOMS: atom_id res chain seq x y z
N MET A 1 -16.82 21.68 -81.91
CA MET A 1 -16.41 22.52 -80.77
C MET A 1 -17.18 22.08 -79.54
N GLY A 2 -16.53 21.30 -78.66
CA GLY A 2 -17.12 20.89 -77.39
C GLY A 2 -16.52 21.72 -76.26
N VAL A 3 -17.37 22.35 -75.43
CA VAL A 3 -16.95 22.93 -74.16
C VAL A 3 -17.82 22.30 -73.06
N ARG A 4 -17.19 21.45 -72.26
CA ARG A 4 -17.73 20.80 -71.08
C ARG A 4 -17.60 21.78 -69.90
N ILE A 5 -18.71 22.35 -69.42
CA ILE A 5 -18.73 23.13 -68.18
C ILE A 5 -18.97 22.15 -67.03
N SER A 6 -17.88 21.59 -66.50
CA SER A 6 -17.84 20.81 -65.27
C SER A 6 -17.05 21.61 -64.23
N GLY A 7 -17.55 21.75 -63.00
CA GLY A 7 -16.67 22.08 -61.87
C GLY A 7 -17.20 23.00 -60.75
N LYS A 8 -18.29 23.77 -60.91
CA LYS A 8 -18.67 24.75 -59.86
C LYS A 8 -19.51 24.20 -58.71
N GLY A 9 -20.39 23.21 -58.93
CA GLY A 9 -21.29 22.69 -57.89
C GLY A 9 -20.61 21.77 -56.87
N GLN A 10 -19.66 20.95 -57.30
CA GLN A 10 -19.03 19.92 -56.46
C GLN A 10 -17.96 20.50 -55.52
N GLN A 11 -17.33 21.61 -55.91
CA GLN A 11 -16.34 22.32 -55.11
C GLN A 11 -17.00 23.13 -53.99
N SER A 12 -18.18 23.73 -54.25
CA SER A 12 -18.97 24.45 -53.24
C SER A 12 -19.48 23.52 -52.13
N HIS A 13 -19.99 22.33 -52.49
CA HIS A 13 -20.40 21.33 -51.49
C HIS A 13 -19.24 20.81 -50.64
N ARG A 14 -18.06 20.58 -51.25
CA ARG A 14 -16.85 20.19 -50.49
C ARG A 14 -16.42 21.28 -49.53
N MET A 15 -16.42 22.55 -49.96
CA MET A 15 -16.09 23.68 -49.09
C MET A 15 -17.06 23.83 -47.92
N LEU A 16 -18.37 23.65 -48.15
CA LEU A 16 -19.39 23.64 -47.09
C LEU A 16 -19.16 22.51 -46.08
N ILE A 17 -18.80 21.31 -46.54
CA ILE A 17 -18.49 20.17 -45.65
C ILE A 17 -17.24 20.47 -44.82
N PHE A 18 -16.17 20.99 -45.43
CA PHE A 18 -14.96 21.36 -44.70
C PHE A 18 -15.22 22.46 -43.66
N PHE A 19 -16.05 23.44 -43.99
CA PHE A 19 -16.44 24.49 -43.05
C PHE A 19 -17.28 23.94 -41.89
N ALA A 20 -18.22 23.03 -42.17
CA ALA A 20 -19.02 22.38 -41.14
C ALA A 20 -18.16 21.50 -40.21
N VAL A 21 -17.22 20.73 -40.78
CA VAL A 21 -16.27 19.91 -39.99
C VAL A 21 -15.36 20.80 -39.17
N PHE A 22 -14.84 21.89 -39.72
CA PHE A 22 -13.99 22.85 -38.99
C PHE A 22 -14.74 23.52 -37.83
N ILE A 23 -16.00 23.91 -38.04
CA ILE A 23 -16.84 24.45 -36.95
C ILE A 23 -17.10 23.37 -35.89
N LEU A 24 -17.39 22.13 -36.28
CA LEU A 24 -17.62 21.04 -35.31
C LEU A 24 -16.37 20.69 -34.51
N THR A 25 -15.20 20.64 -35.15
CA THR A 25 -13.93 20.38 -34.45
C THR A 25 -13.52 21.55 -33.57
N THR A 26 -13.75 22.80 -34.01
CA THR A 26 -13.49 23.99 -33.19
C THR A 26 -14.46 24.06 -32.00
N LEU A 27 -15.73 23.72 -32.18
CA LEU A 27 -16.70 23.59 -31.08
C LEU A 27 -16.32 22.42 -30.16
N LEU A 28 -15.88 21.28 -30.66
CA LEU A 28 -15.37 20.16 -29.85
C LEU A 28 -14.10 20.54 -29.09
N ILE A 29 -13.24 21.40 -29.63
CA ILE A 29 -12.07 21.92 -28.93
C ILE A 29 -12.49 22.97 -27.90
N LEU A 30 -13.43 23.87 -28.20
CA LEU A 30 -13.90 24.90 -27.26
C LEU A 30 -14.74 24.30 -26.11
N PHE A 31 -15.62 23.33 -26.41
CA PHE A 31 -16.41 22.60 -25.41
C PHE A 31 -15.63 21.44 -24.77
N GLY A 32 -14.62 20.89 -25.45
CA GLY A 32 -13.73 19.85 -24.90
C GLY A 32 -12.54 20.40 -24.12
N SER A 33 -12.15 21.66 -24.33
CA SER A 33 -11.06 22.32 -23.58
C SER A 33 -11.53 23.06 -22.34
N ASN A 34 -12.81 22.95 -21.97
CA ASN A 34 -13.32 23.57 -20.74
C ASN A 34 -13.54 22.58 -19.59
N SER A 35 -12.74 21.51 -19.52
CA SER A 35 -12.70 20.60 -18.36
C SER A 35 -11.27 20.33 -17.91
N SER A 36 -10.43 21.37 -17.85
CA SER A 36 -9.05 21.22 -17.35
C SER A 36 -8.56 22.43 -16.57
N ASN A 37 -9.40 23.06 -15.76
CA ASN A 37 -8.90 23.74 -14.56
C ASN A 37 -10.04 23.98 -13.57
N ASP A 38 -10.24 23.00 -12.70
CA ASP A 38 -10.60 23.20 -11.30
C ASP A 38 -10.70 21.81 -10.68
N GLY A 39 -9.53 21.25 -10.39
CA GLY A 39 -9.41 20.12 -9.47
C GLY A 39 -9.78 20.58 -8.07
N ILE A 40 -11.07 20.88 -7.88
CA ILE A 40 -11.71 21.01 -6.58
C ILE A 40 -11.36 19.72 -5.85
N TYR A 41 -10.53 19.85 -4.83
CA TYR A 41 -10.45 18.88 -3.76
C TYR A 41 -11.86 18.76 -3.19
N ILE A 42 -12.68 17.89 -3.77
CA ILE A 42 -13.84 17.36 -3.09
C ILE A 42 -13.23 16.54 -1.96
N PRO A 43 -13.43 16.91 -0.68
CA PRO A 43 -13.13 15.99 0.40
C PRO A 43 -13.96 14.76 0.07
N PHE A 44 -13.31 13.65 -0.29
CA PHE A 44 -14.02 12.39 -0.46
C PHE A 44 -14.66 12.09 0.90
N HIS A 45 -15.92 12.47 1.05
CA HIS A 45 -16.76 12.03 2.13
C HIS A 45 -16.89 10.52 1.96
N VAL A 46 -16.01 9.78 2.64
CA VAL A 46 -16.34 8.42 3.07
C VAL A 46 -17.68 8.57 3.78
N ALA A 47 -18.73 7.96 3.23
CA ALA A 47 -20.09 8.17 3.70
C ALA A 47 -20.16 8.07 5.23
N ILE A 48 -20.48 9.19 5.90
CA ILE A 48 -20.59 9.30 7.36
C ILE A 48 -21.91 8.66 7.85
N ASN A 49 -22.75 8.12 6.96
CA ASN A 49 -24.15 7.82 7.26
C ASN A 49 -24.50 6.35 7.49
N HIS A 50 -23.56 5.53 7.95
CA HIS A 50 -23.95 4.32 8.68
C HIS A 50 -23.12 4.27 9.94
N ALA A 51 -23.77 4.09 11.09
CA ALA A 51 -23.09 3.64 12.29
C ALA A 51 -22.34 2.36 11.93
N VAL A 52 -21.06 2.49 11.56
CA VAL A 52 -20.20 1.37 11.23
C VAL A 52 -20.20 0.55 12.50
N LYS A 53 -20.82 -0.63 12.46
CA LYS A 53 -20.67 -1.62 13.51
C LYS A 53 -19.16 -1.87 13.57
N THR A 54 -18.49 -1.22 14.52
CA THR A 54 -17.03 -1.10 14.53
C THR A 54 -16.48 -2.52 14.57
N THR A 55 -15.66 -2.88 13.59
CA THR A 55 -15.00 -4.18 13.64
C THR A 55 -13.99 -4.11 14.76
N ASP A 56 -14.24 -4.84 15.84
CA ASP A 56 -13.25 -4.99 16.89
C ASP A 56 -12.14 -5.93 16.40
N LEU A 57 -11.05 -5.32 15.93
CA LEU A 57 -9.88 -6.04 15.43
C LEU A 57 -9.11 -6.73 16.55
N LYS A 58 -9.30 -6.36 17.81
CA LYS A 58 -8.70 -7.08 18.94
C LYS A 58 -9.28 -8.48 19.07
N LYS A 59 -10.54 -8.70 18.70
CA LYS A 59 -11.14 -10.05 18.64
C LYS A 59 -10.54 -10.93 17.53
N TRP A 60 -9.71 -10.38 16.65
CA TRP A 60 -9.01 -11.16 15.63
C TRP A 60 -7.67 -11.70 16.13
N SER A 61 -7.26 -11.36 17.37
CA SER A 61 -6.08 -11.88 18.03
C SER A 61 -6.23 -13.40 18.23
N GLY A 62 -5.67 -14.18 17.32
CA GLY A 62 -5.80 -15.63 17.33
C GLY A 62 -4.94 -16.29 16.25
N ARG A 63 -4.78 -17.61 16.35
CA ARG A 63 -4.00 -18.41 15.39
C ARG A 63 -4.67 -18.50 14.01
N ASP A 64 -5.93 -18.14 13.93
CA ASP A 64 -6.77 -18.37 12.76
C ASP A 64 -6.33 -17.54 11.57
N GLY A 65 -5.99 -18.22 10.49
CA GLY A 65 -5.69 -17.60 9.21
C GLY A 65 -4.21 -17.31 8.95
N TYR A 66 -3.32 -17.72 9.85
CA TYR A 66 -1.87 -17.77 9.62
C TYR A 66 -1.42 -19.23 9.61
N MET A 67 -0.93 -19.69 8.46
CA MET A 67 -0.52 -21.08 8.27
C MET A 67 1.01 -21.17 8.25
N PRO A 68 1.64 -22.04 9.06
CA PRO A 68 3.09 -22.20 9.04
C PRO A 68 3.54 -22.73 7.68
N ILE A 69 4.63 -22.17 7.15
CA ILE A 69 5.22 -22.64 5.88
C ILE A 69 5.95 -23.97 6.08
N TYR A 70 6.58 -24.15 7.24
CA TYR A 70 7.33 -25.35 7.59
C TYR A 70 7.25 -25.63 9.09
N GLY A 71 7.20 -26.92 9.44
CA GLY A 71 7.02 -27.38 10.82
C GLY A 71 5.62 -27.12 11.38
N ASN A 72 5.42 -27.52 12.64
CA ASN A 72 4.17 -27.32 13.37
C ASN A 72 4.28 -26.10 14.30
N LYS A 73 4.45 -24.91 13.72
CA LYS A 73 4.53 -23.64 14.46
C LYS A 73 3.17 -22.96 14.48
N SER A 74 2.88 -22.26 15.57
CA SER A 74 1.73 -21.35 15.69
C SER A 74 2.22 -19.94 15.95
N ILE A 75 1.47 -18.94 15.47
CA ILE A 75 1.76 -17.55 15.79
C ILE A 75 1.47 -17.33 17.29
N LYS A 76 2.50 -16.93 18.04
CA LYS A 76 2.44 -16.64 19.49
C LYS A 76 2.85 -15.20 19.82
N LEU A 77 2.94 -14.35 18.81
CA LEU A 77 3.42 -12.98 18.97
C LEU A 77 2.32 -12.13 19.60
N HIS A 78 2.58 -11.61 20.79
CA HIS A 78 1.83 -10.55 21.44
C HIS A 78 2.83 -9.64 22.15
N CYS A 79 2.66 -8.33 22.02
CA CYS A 79 3.57 -7.33 22.57
C CYS A 79 2.76 -6.20 23.19
N HIS A 80 3.21 -5.64 24.31
CA HIS A 80 2.61 -4.46 24.90
C HIS A 80 2.91 -3.21 24.07
N SER A 81 4.14 -3.09 23.53
CA SER A 81 4.54 -1.93 22.73
C SER A 81 5.16 -2.33 21.40
N CYS A 82 4.68 -1.74 20.31
CA CYS A 82 5.19 -1.98 18.97
C CYS A 82 5.62 -0.71 18.26
N ALA A 83 6.79 -0.76 17.63
CA ALA A 83 7.26 0.22 16.67
C ALA A 83 6.99 -0.30 15.26
N LEU A 84 6.05 0.31 14.55
CA LEU A 84 5.78 0.02 13.14
C LEU A 84 6.55 1.02 12.28
N VAL A 85 7.66 0.59 11.70
CA VAL A 85 8.49 1.42 10.83
C VAL A 85 8.05 1.22 9.38
N THR A 86 7.48 2.24 8.76
CA THR A 86 7.10 2.15 7.35
C THR A 86 8.32 2.25 6.42
N SER A 87 8.09 2.09 5.12
CA SER A 87 9.12 2.27 4.10
C SER A 87 9.30 3.73 3.66
N SER A 88 8.52 4.71 4.15
CA SER A 88 8.54 6.09 3.64
C SER A 88 9.84 6.83 3.96
N SER A 89 10.23 7.78 3.10
CA SER A 89 11.41 8.63 3.33
C SER A 89 11.26 9.62 4.49
N HIS A 90 10.07 9.78 5.08
CA HIS A 90 9.88 10.67 6.23
C HIS A 90 10.57 10.18 7.52
N VAL A 91 11.06 8.93 7.54
CA VAL A 91 11.93 8.47 8.63
C VAL A 91 13.34 9.05 8.56
N LEU A 92 13.79 9.52 7.39
CA LEU A 92 15.16 10.01 7.20
C LEU A 92 15.42 11.28 8.01
N GLY A 93 16.55 11.30 8.72
CA GLY A 93 16.95 12.39 9.61
C GLY A 93 16.16 12.47 10.91
N SER A 94 15.27 11.51 11.19
CA SER A 94 14.47 11.50 12.42
C SER A 94 15.26 11.12 13.67
N ARG A 95 16.41 10.43 13.50
CA ARG A 95 17.21 9.87 14.60
C ARG A 95 16.41 8.98 15.57
N ALA A 96 15.33 8.37 15.08
CA ALA A 96 14.44 7.55 15.89
C ALA A 96 14.97 6.13 16.15
N GLY A 97 16.14 5.76 15.63
CA GLY A 97 16.65 4.39 15.66
C GLY A 97 16.78 3.80 17.05
N ASP A 98 17.35 4.55 17.99
CA ASP A 98 17.51 4.09 19.38
C ASP A 98 16.16 3.88 20.06
N GLU A 99 15.20 4.77 19.83
CA GLU A 99 13.83 4.63 20.35
C GLU A 99 13.12 3.40 19.77
N VAL A 100 13.25 3.18 18.45
CA VAL A 100 12.70 2.02 17.77
C VAL A 100 13.28 0.73 18.37
N ASP A 101 14.59 0.66 18.56
CA ASP A 101 15.27 -0.54 19.07
C ASP A 101 15.03 -0.81 20.56
N GLN A 102 14.59 0.20 21.33
CA GLN A 102 14.13 0.02 22.72
C GLN A 102 12.69 -0.51 22.81
N THR A 103 11.94 -0.50 21.71
CA THR A 103 10.57 -1.01 21.70
C THR A 103 10.56 -2.54 21.75
N GLU A 104 9.60 -3.13 22.46
CA GLU A 104 9.50 -4.58 22.65
C GLU A 104 9.48 -5.33 21.30
N CYS A 105 8.58 -4.90 20.40
CA CYS A 105 8.44 -5.47 19.07
C CYS A 105 8.63 -4.43 17.96
N VAL A 106 9.49 -4.74 16.99
CA VAL A 106 9.70 -3.89 15.80
C VAL A 106 9.10 -4.55 14.57
N ILE A 107 8.15 -3.87 13.93
CA ILE A 107 7.41 -4.34 12.76
C ILE A 107 7.92 -3.63 11.50
N ARG A 108 8.32 -4.40 10.49
CA ARG A 108 8.79 -3.89 9.19
C ARG A 108 8.07 -4.55 8.01
N MET A 109 8.23 -3.96 6.83
CA MET A 109 7.55 -4.41 5.61
C MET A 109 8.54 -4.76 4.50
N ASN A 110 8.21 -5.79 3.73
CA ASN A 110 8.85 -6.12 2.45
C ASN A 110 10.39 -6.12 2.54
N ASP A 111 11.05 -5.50 1.56
CA ASP A 111 12.49 -5.32 1.43
C ASP A 111 12.97 -3.97 1.98
N ALA A 112 12.36 -3.46 3.06
CA ALA A 112 12.85 -2.27 3.77
C ALA A 112 14.08 -2.64 4.64
N PRO A 113 15.30 -2.17 4.31
CA PRO A 113 16.54 -2.54 4.99
C PRO A 113 16.79 -1.72 6.25
N THR A 114 17.64 -2.21 7.15
CA THR A 114 18.16 -1.42 8.27
C THR A 114 19.57 -0.92 8.00
N SER A 115 20.37 -1.70 7.26
CA SER A 115 21.77 -1.38 7.00
C SER A 115 21.91 -0.04 6.25
N GLY A 116 22.68 0.88 6.83
CA GLY A 116 22.91 2.23 6.32
C GLY A 116 21.85 3.25 6.71
N TYR A 117 20.86 2.84 7.53
CA TYR A 117 19.76 3.68 7.99
C TYR A 117 19.52 3.54 9.51
N GLU A 118 20.40 2.84 10.23
CA GLU A 118 20.20 2.43 11.62
C GLU A 118 19.86 3.61 12.54
N SER A 119 20.48 4.77 12.34
CA SER A 119 20.21 5.97 13.13
C SER A 119 18.75 6.41 13.07
N ASP A 120 18.09 6.20 11.94
CA ASP A 120 16.72 6.67 11.67
C ASP A 120 15.68 5.57 11.87
N VAL A 121 16.03 4.33 11.52
CA VAL A 121 15.06 3.23 11.46
C VAL A 121 15.32 2.13 12.47
N GLY A 122 16.42 2.17 13.22
CA GLY A 122 16.85 1.10 14.13
C GLY A 122 17.42 -0.10 13.38
N ASN A 123 17.93 -1.09 14.11
CA ASN A 123 18.53 -2.30 13.56
C ASN A 123 17.72 -3.56 13.89
N ARG A 124 16.78 -3.52 14.85
CA ARG A 124 15.96 -4.67 15.25
C ARG A 124 14.80 -4.92 14.29
N THR A 125 14.37 -6.17 14.23
CA THR A 125 13.14 -6.59 13.54
C THR A 125 12.58 -7.81 14.28
N THR A 126 11.34 -7.74 14.72
CA THR A 126 10.63 -8.84 15.42
C THR A 126 9.55 -9.45 14.54
N LEU A 127 8.89 -8.63 13.71
CA LEU A 127 7.89 -9.05 12.74
C LEU A 127 8.15 -8.39 11.38
N ARG A 128 8.14 -9.19 10.31
CA ARG A 128 8.20 -8.68 8.94
C ARG A 128 7.05 -9.19 8.08
N VAL A 129 6.27 -8.27 7.51
CA VAL A 129 5.15 -8.60 6.60
C VAL A 129 5.61 -8.41 5.15
N VAL A 130 5.51 -9.46 4.34
CA VAL A 130 6.11 -9.53 3.00
C VAL A 130 5.05 -9.86 1.95
N ALA A 131 4.84 -8.96 0.99
CA ALA A 131 4.02 -9.23 -0.18
C ALA A 131 4.70 -10.24 -1.12
N HIS A 132 3.91 -11.02 -1.86
CA HIS A 132 4.43 -11.98 -2.85
C HIS A 132 5.41 -11.34 -3.85
N ALA A 133 5.17 -10.09 -4.24
CA ALA A 133 6.02 -9.33 -5.17
C ALA A 133 7.40 -8.95 -4.58
N SER A 134 7.57 -9.06 -3.26
CA SER A 134 8.79 -8.73 -2.53
C SER A 134 9.58 -9.97 -2.08
N VAL A 135 9.00 -11.16 -2.18
CA VAL A 135 9.60 -12.43 -1.72
C VAL A 135 11.03 -12.59 -2.25
N PHE A 136 11.22 -12.46 -3.56
CA PHE A 136 12.55 -12.62 -4.15
C PHE A 136 13.59 -11.65 -3.60
N ARG A 137 13.21 -10.38 -3.36
CA ARG A 137 14.14 -9.37 -2.84
C ARG A 137 14.52 -9.65 -1.39
N VAL A 138 13.59 -10.16 -0.60
CA VAL A 138 13.81 -10.55 0.80
C VAL A 138 14.70 -11.81 0.89
N VAL A 139 14.30 -12.90 0.22
CA VAL A 139 14.97 -14.20 0.39
C VAL A 139 16.35 -14.28 -0.28
N ARG A 140 16.63 -13.46 -1.30
CA ARG A 140 17.94 -13.40 -1.96
C ARG A 140 18.98 -12.56 -1.20
N ARG A 141 18.58 -11.82 -0.16
CA ARG A 141 19.49 -11.05 0.71
C ARG A 141 19.31 -11.46 2.17
N PRO A 142 19.60 -12.73 2.51
CA PRO A 142 19.36 -13.24 3.86
C PRO A 142 20.15 -12.50 4.95
N ASN A 143 21.36 -12.01 4.65
CA ASN A 143 22.14 -11.22 5.59
C ASN A 143 21.40 -9.95 6.02
N GLU A 144 20.64 -9.33 5.12
CA GLU A 144 19.90 -8.11 5.42
C GLU A 144 18.57 -8.40 6.12
N TYR A 145 17.82 -9.40 5.64
CA TYR A 145 16.40 -9.54 6.03
C TYR A 145 16.10 -10.73 6.94
N LEU A 146 17.03 -11.69 7.09
CA LEU A 146 16.84 -12.91 7.88
C LEU A 146 17.85 -13.05 9.03
N ARG A 147 19.11 -12.62 8.84
CA ARG A 147 20.16 -12.72 9.87
C ARG A 147 20.23 -11.52 10.82
N ARG A 148 19.85 -10.32 10.37
CA ARG A 148 19.76 -9.09 11.20
C ARG A 148 18.40 -8.94 11.88
N THR A 149 17.80 -10.06 12.25
CA THR A 149 16.46 -10.15 12.78
C THR A 149 16.56 -10.76 14.18
N ASP A 150 15.71 -10.34 15.12
CA ASP A 150 15.75 -10.83 16.50
C ASP A 150 15.55 -12.36 16.53
N SER A 151 16.10 -13.04 17.53
CA SER A 151 15.85 -14.48 17.73
C SER A 151 14.34 -14.74 17.88
N ASN A 152 13.84 -15.80 17.24
CA ASN A 152 12.41 -16.18 17.21
C ASN A 152 11.47 -15.21 16.49
N SER A 153 12.00 -14.29 15.67
CA SER A 153 11.16 -13.39 14.88
C SER A 153 10.25 -14.10 13.89
N THR A 154 9.19 -13.39 13.53
CA THR A 154 8.13 -13.89 12.66
C THR A 154 8.15 -13.19 11.30
N ILE A 155 7.99 -13.95 10.22
CA ILE A 155 7.84 -13.43 8.86
C ILE A 155 6.52 -13.93 8.29
N ILE A 156 5.65 -13.00 7.92
CA ILE A 156 4.31 -13.29 7.38
C ILE A 156 4.27 -12.91 5.91
N PHE A 157 3.99 -13.89 5.06
CA PHE A 157 3.84 -13.72 3.61
C PHE A 157 2.38 -13.60 3.23
N TRP A 158 2.08 -12.69 2.32
CA TRP A 158 0.74 -12.51 1.78
C TRP A 158 0.76 -12.37 0.27
N GLY A 159 -0.32 -12.80 -0.38
CA GLY A 159 -0.49 -12.65 -1.81
C GLY A 159 -1.54 -13.59 -2.38
N PRO A 160 -1.68 -13.60 -3.71
CA PRO A 160 -2.61 -14.51 -4.40
C PRO A 160 -2.37 -15.98 -4.01
N PRO A 161 -3.43 -16.80 -3.85
CA PRO A 161 -3.29 -18.22 -3.50
C PRO A 161 -2.41 -19.01 -4.47
N ASN A 162 -2.45 -18.67 -5.78
CA ASN A 162 -1.59 -19.30 -6.79
C ASN A 162 -0.10 -18.93 -6.69
N LYS A 163 0.26 -17.94 -5.86
CA LYS A 163 1.65 -17.51 -5.61
C LYS A 163 2.16 -17.98 -4.25
N ILE A 164 1.35 -17.85 -3.19
CA ILE A 164 1.77 -18.05 -1.79
C ILE A 164 1.04 -19.22 -1.10
N GLY A 165 -0.02 -19.79 -1.70
CA GLY A 165 -0.75 -20.91 -1.12
C GLY A 165 -0.01 -22.24 -1.20
N THR A 166 -0.33 -23.15 -0.27
CA THR A 166 0.21 -24.53 -0.16
C THR A 166 -0.21 -25.43 -1.31
N ASP A 167 -1.47 -25.29 -1.72
CA ASP A 167 -2.10 -26.16 -2.74
C ASP A 167 -1.52 -25.83 -4.12
N ALA A 168 -1.08 -24.58 -4.29
CA ALA A 168 -0.22 -24.22 -5.37
C ALA A 168 1.18 -24.79 -5.08
N LYS A 169 1.61 -25.73 -5.91
CA LYS A 169 3.02 -25.97 -6.22
C LYS A 169 3.68 -24.70 -6.85
N GLY A 170 3.38 -23.51 -6.34
CA GLY A 170 3.84 -22.22 -6.82
C GLY A 170 5.32 -22.07 -6.54
N THR A 171 6.04 -21.51 -7.51
CA THR A 171 7.50 -21.32 -7.43
C THR A 171 7.92 -20.53 -6.19
N LEU A 172 7.11 -19.55 -5.76
CA LEU A 172 7.39 -18.76 -4.56
C LEU A 172 7.18 -19.56 -3.27
N PHE A 173 6.09 -20.32 -3.12
CA PHE A 173 5.88 -21.14 -1.92
C PHE A 173 7.04 -22.11 -1.68
N ARG A 174 7.47 -22.85 -2.72
CA ARG A 174 8.63 -23.76 -2.63
C ARG A 174 9.92 -23.04 -2.23
N LEU A 175 10.13 -21.84 -2.75
CA LEU A 175 11.28 -21.02 -2.38
C LEU A 175 11.22 -20.60 -0.90
N ILE A 176 10.07 -20.09 -0.44
CA ILE A 176 9.88 -19.70 0.97
C ILE A 176 10.03 -20.91 1.87
N GLN A 177 9.52 -22.08 1.46
CA GLN A 177 9.66 -23.33 2.22
C GLN A 177 11.11 -23.76 2.38
N ARG A 178 11.92 -23.72 1.31
CA ARG A 178 13.36 -24.00 1.38
C ARG A 178 14.08 -23.06 2.34
N VAL A 179 13.79 -21.77 2.24
CA VAL A 179 14.36 -20.74 3.13
C VAL A 179 13.93 -20.98 4.57
N SER A 180 12.66 -21.29 4.82
CA SER A 180 12.13 -21.58 6.15
C SER A 180 12.83 -22.76 6.81
N MET A 181 13.16 -23.81 6.03
CA MET A 181 13.95 -24.96 6.51
C MET A 181 15.40 -24.58 6.85
N THR A 182 15.99 -23.61 6.16
CA THR A 182 17.35 -23.13 6.44
C THR A 182 17.42 -22.24 7.69
N TYR A 183 16.41 -21.40 7.92
CA TYR A 183 16.36 -20.43 9.03
C TYR A 183 15.39 -20.89 10.12
N GLY A 184 15.67 -22.05 10.74
CA GLY A 184 14.78 -22.68 11.72
C GLY A 184 14.52 -21.87 12.99
N ASN A 185 15.41 -20.92 13.32
CA ASN A 185 15.27 -19.96 14.42
C ASN A 185 14.20 -18.88 14.15
N LEU A 186 13.72 -18.75 12.91
CA LEU A 186 12.65 -17.84 12.53
C LEU A 186 11.35 -18.62 12.31
N SER A 187 10.22 -17.92 12.40
CA SER A 187 8.90 -18.50 12.14
C SER A 187 8.30 -17.89 10.87
N PHE A 188 8.06 -18.73 9.86
CA PHE A 188 7.52 -18.30 8.56
C PHE A 188 6.06 -18.72 8.45
N PHE A 189 5.17 -17.78 8.15
CA PHE A 189 3.74 -18.03 7.95
C PHE A 189 3.24 -17.45 6.62
N SER A 190 2.22 -18.05 6.03
CA SER A 190 1.41 -17.44 4.98
C SER A 190 0.02 -17.09 5.49
N ILE A 191 -0.54 -15.97 5.02
CA ILE A 191 -1.95 -15.64 5.24
C ILE A 191 -2.82 -16.57 4.39
N THR A 192 -3.80 -17.23 5.01
CA THR A 192 -4.70 -18.16 4.30
C THR A 192 -5.66 -17.42 3.37
N PRO A 193 -6.19 -18.09 2.32
CA PRO A 193 -7.20 -17.49 1.44
C PRO A 193 -8.43 -16.96 2.18
N THR A 194 -8.85 -17.64 3.26
CA THR A 194 -9.98 -17.21 4.09
C THR A 194 -9.68 -15.92 4.85
N LYS A 195 -8.47 -15.78 5.43
CA LYS A 195 -8.06 -14.55 6.10
C LYS A 195 -7.83 -13.41 5.10
N MET A 196 -7.31 -13.69 3.90
CA MET A 196 -7.24 -12.71 2.80
C MET A 196 -8.62 -12.11 2.48
N ARG A 197 -9.67 -12.96 2.38
CA ARG A 197 -11.06 -12.46 2.21
C ARG A 197 -11.55 -11.63 3.39
N LYS A 198 -11.15 -11.96 4.63
CA LYS A 198 -11.46 -11.13 5.80
C LYS A 198 -10.83 -9.73 5.69
N PHE A 199 -9.58 -9.61 5.25
CA PHE A 199 -8.95 -8.30 5.00
C PHE A 199 -9.67 -7.51 3.91
N ASP A 200 -10.07 -8.15 2.80
CA ASP A 200 -10.86 -7.53 1.72
C ASP A 200 -12.22 -7.00 2.25
N ASN A 201 -12.93 -7.82 3.02
CA ASN A 201 -14.23 -7.45 3.60
C ASN A 201 -14.10 -6.32 4.64
N LEU A 202 -13.02 -6.31 5.42
CA LEU A 202 -12.72 -5.22 6.35
C LEU A 202 -12.53 -3.91 5.59
N PHE A 203 -11.73 -3.91 4.52
CA PHE A 203 -11.54 -2.72 3.70
C PHE A 203 -12.85 -2.21 3.13
N ASN A 204 -13.68 -3.09 2.58
CA ASN A 204 -15.01 -2.72 2.08
C ASN A 204 -15.89 -2.11 3.19
N ARG A 205 -15.93 -2.72 4.37
CA ARG A 205 -16.70 -2.20 5.51
C ARG A 205 -16.22 -0.83 5.98
N GLU A 206 -14.91 -0.61 6.01
CA GLU A 206 -14.30 0.65 6.46
C GLU A 206 -14.38 1.79 5.45
N THR A 207 -14.56 1.48 4.17
CA THR A 207 -14.41 2.47 3.09
C THR A 207 -15.65 2.59 2.20
N GLY A 208 -16.57 1.62 2.28
CA GLY A 208 -17.65 1.43 1.32
C GLY A 208 -17.16 0.99 -0.07
N ARG A 209 -15.86 0.66 -0.23
CA ARG A 209 -15.26 0.32 -1.52
C ARG A 209 -14.88 -1.14 -1.57
N ASP A 210 -15.48 -1.84 -2.53
CA ASP A 210 -15.05 -3.19 -2.83
C ASP A 210 -13.74 -3.19 -3.64
N ARG A 211 -12.74 -3.91 -3.13
CA ARG A 211 -11.41 -4.02 -3.76
C ARG A 211 -11.48 -4.66 -5.15
N GLN A 212 -12.27 -5.72 -5.31
CA GLN A 212 -12.40 -6.46 -6.58
C GLN A 212 -13.10 -5.61 -7.64
N LYS A 213 -14.23 -4.99 -7.28
CA LYS A 213 -14.98 -4.10 -8.18
C LYS A 213 -14.17 -2.87 -8.59
N SER A 214 -13.31 -2.38 -7.70
CA SER A 214 -12.41 -1.26 -8.00
C SER A 214 -11.08 -1.67 -8.65
N HIS A 215 -10.92 -2.96 -8.99
CA HIS A 215 -9.72 -3.56 -9.58
C HIS A 215 -8.41 -3.19 -8.88
N SER A 216 -8.44 -2.98 -7.56
CA SER A 216 -7.30 -2.55 -6.76
C SER A 216 -6.70 -3.71 -5.95
N TRP A 217 -5.57 -3.45 -5.30
CA TRP A 217 -5.00 -4.34 -4.27
C TRP A 217 -4.83 -3.58 -2.96
N LEU A 218 -5.06 -4.27 -1.84
CA LEU A 218 -4.67 -3.75 -0.52
C LEU A 218 -3.15 -3.62 -0.45
N SER A 219 -2.66 -2.54 0.15
CA SER A 219 -1.22 -2.36 0.33
C SER A 219 -0.66 -3.28 1.41
N THR A 220 0.66 -3.50 1.42
CA THR A 220 1.30 -4.17 2.58
C THR A 220 1.09 -3.37 3.87
N GLY A 221 0.96 -2.04 3.79
CA GLY A 221 0.64 -1.19 4.92
C GLY A 221 -0.71 -1.53 5.56
N TRP A 222 -1.73 -1.82 4.74
CA TRP A 222 -3.03 -2.29 5.24
C TRP A 222 -2.92 -3.59 6.03
N PHE A 223 -2.31 -4.63 5.43
CA PHE A 223 -2.10 -5.90 6.13
C PHE A 223 -1.32 -5.71 7.42
N THR A 224 -0.25 -4.92 7.37
CA THR A 224 0.65 -4.70 8.51
C THR A 224 -0.04 -3.94 9.64
N MET A 225 -0.85 -2.92 9.34
CA MET A 225 -1.60 -2.17 10.35
C MET A 225 -2.61 -3.06 11.06
N VAL A 226 -3.37 -3.86 10.32
CA VAL A 226 -4.34 -4.79 10.92
C VAL A 226 -3.64 -5.84 11.77
N ILE A 227 -2.55 -6.43 11.28
CA ILE A 227 -1.73 -7.39 12.05
C ILE A 227 -1.15 -6.73 13.31
N ALA A 228 -0.67 -5.49 13.21
CA ALA A 228 -0.15 -4.76 14.37
C ALA A 228 -1.24 -4.58 15.44
N ILE A 229 -2.48 -4.25 15.06
CA ILE A 229 -3.61 -4.14 16.00
C ILE A 229 -3.92 -5.49 16.65
N GLU A 230 -3.83 -6.61 15.90
CA GLU A 230 -4.03 -7.97 16.42
C GLU A 230 -2.99 -8.35 17.48
N VAL A 231 -1.73 -7.93 17.32
CA VAL A 231 -0.61 -8.42 18.14
C VAL A 231 -0.09 -7.42 19.17
N CYS A 232 -0.42 -6.13 19.07
CA CYS A 232 0.18 -5.07 19.89
C CYS A 232 -0.86 -4.28 20.68
N ASP A 233 -0.65 -4.04 21.98
CA ASP A 233 -1.54 -3.16 22.77
C ASP A 233 -1.38 -1.69 22.37
N ASN A 234 -0.12 -1.25 22.20
CA ASN A 234 0.25 0.11 21.83
C ASN A 234 1.09 0.08 20.56
N ILE A 235 0.79 0.97 19.61
CA ILE A 235 1.47 1.02 18.31
C ILE A 235 1.97 2.44 18.08
N LYS A 236 3.27 2.58 17.85
CA LYS A 236 3.88 3.82 17.37
C LYS A 236 4.36 3.63 15.94
N VAL A 237 3.81 4.42 15.03
CA VAL A 237 4.04 4.33 13.58
C VAL A 237 5.03 5.39 13.16
N TYR A 238 6.12 5.00 12.50
CA TYR A 238 7.18 5.89 12.04
C TYR A 238 7.16 6.01 10.52
N GLY A 239 7.26 7.24 10.00
CA GLY A 239 7.36 7.47 8.56
C GLY A 239 6.02 7.40 7.85
N MET A 240 4.92 7.90 8.43
CA MET A 240 3.64 7.90 7.73
C MET A 240 3.03 9.29 7.74
N VAL A 241 2.87 9.87 6.56
CA VAL A 241 2.18 11.15 6.39
C VAL A 241 0.66 11.01 6.57
N PRO A 242 -0.04 12.07 7.03
CA PRO A 242 -1.51 12.11 7.07
C PRO A 242 -2.14 11.98 5.67
N PRO A 243 -3.40 11.52 5.56
CA PRO A 243 -4.08 11.31 4.28
C PRO A 243 -4.19 12.58 3.44
N ASN A 244 -4.28 13.76 4.08
CA ASN A 244 -4.38 15.02 3.37
C ASN A 244 -3.02 15.63 2.97
N TYR A 245 -1.88 15.01 3.31
CA TYR A 245 -0.54 15.58 3.15
C TYR A 245 -0.29 16.12 1.72
N CYS A 246 -0.53 15.31 0.70
CA CYS A 246 -0.27 15.67 -0.70
C CYS A 246 -1.21 16.72 -1.28
N GLY A 247 -2.26 17.10 -0.55
CA GLY A 247 -3.18 18.18 -0.91
C GLY A 247 -3.04 19.44 -0.08
N ARG A 248 -2.07 19.50 0.84
CA ARG A 248 -1.83 20.69 1.66
C ARG A 248 -1.27 21.83 0.81
N LYS A 249 -1.58 23.06 1.23
CA LYS A 249 -0.96 24.30 0.74
C LYS A 249 -0.17 24.94 1.89
N PRO A 250 1.10 25.38 1.67
CA PRO A 250 1.87 25.22 0.43
C PRO A 250 2.15 23.75 0.10
N VAL A 251 2.41 23.47 -1.18
CA VAL A 251 2.67 22.10 -1.64
C VAL A 251 3.87 21.53 -0.87
N PRO A 252 3.76 20.33 -0.29
CA PRO A 252 4.86 19.78 0.49
C PRO A 252 6.11 19.55 -0.35
N LYS A 253 7.26 19.52 0.33
CA LYS A 253 8.54 19.19 -0.30
C LYS A 253 8.47 17.79 -0.93
N LYS A 254 9.01 17.67 -2.15
CA LYS A 254 9.18 16.39 -2.84
C LYS A 254 10.09 15.47 -2.03
N MET A 255 9.63 14.25 -1.80
CA MET A 255 10.33 13.22 -1.04
C MET A 255 10.28 11.91 -1.81
N PRO A 256 11.37 11.12 -1.87
CA PRO A 256 11.30 9.80 -2.48
C PRO A 256 10.27 8.92 -1.76
N TYR A 257 9.60 8.04 -2.49
CA TYR A 257 8.59 7.16 -1.92
C TYR A 257 9.15 6.20 -0.86
N HIS A 258 10.40 5.74 -1.01
CA HIS A 258 11.06 4.88 -0.04
C HIS A 258 12.40 5.45 0.44
N TYR A 259 12.68 5.35 1.74
CA TYR A 259 13.94 5.87 2.33
C TYR A 259 15.19 5.22 1.73
N TYR A 260 15.08 3.95 1.32
CA TYR A 260 16.16 3.16 0.74
C TYR A 260 16.23 3.20 -0.79
N LYS A 261 15.46 4.11 -1.41
CA LYS A 261 15.49 4.38 -2.85
C LYS A 261 15.50 5.90 -3.08
N PRO A 262 16.62 6.58 -2.84
CA PRO A 262 16.70 8.04 -2.96
C PRO A 262 16.44 8.56 -4.38
N ARG A 263 16.67 7.72 -5.40
CA ARG A 263 16.33 8.00 -6.81
C ARG A 263 14.98 7.39 -7.23
N GLY A 264 14.15 7.02 -6.25
CA GLY A 264 12.81 6.47 -6.48
C GLY A 264 11.81 7.55 -6.91
N PRO A 265 10.57 7.13 -7.21
CA PRO A 265 9.50 8.06 -7.56
C PRO A 265 9.17 8.99 -6.39
N ASP A 266 8.63 10.16 -6.71
CA ASP A 266 8.09 11.09 -5.70
C ASP A 266 6.92 10.43 -4.93
N GLU A 267 6.90 10.62 -3.61
CA GLU A 267 5.91 10.04 -2.71
C GLU A 267 4.49 10.48 -3.06
N CYS A 268 4.27 11.77 -3.24
CA CYS A 268 2.93 12.29 -3.51
C CYS A 268 2.43 11.90 -4.89
N LEU A 269 3.31 11.90 -5.90
CA LEU A 269 2.99 11.37 -7.22
C LEU A 269 2.59 9.89 -7.14
N MET A 270 3.35 9.07 -6.41
CA MET A 270 3.04 7.65 -6.20
C MET A 270 1.67 7.47 -5.54
N TYR A 271 1.38 8.23 -4.47
CA TYR A 271 0.09 8.17 -3.79
C TYR A 271 -1.07 8.55 -4.71
N LEU A 272 -0.98 9.69 -5.39
CA LEU A 272 -2.06 10.20 -6.22
C LEU A 272 -2.34 9.29 -7.41
N GLN A 273 -1.30 8.83 -8.12
CA GLN A 273 -1.45 7.91 -9.25
C GLN A 273 -2.09 6.58 -8.87
N ASN A 274 -1.75 6.04 -7.70
CA ASN A 274 -2.35 4.80 -7.20
C ASN A 274 -3.79 5.05 -6.75
N GLU A 275 -4.03 6.14 -6.02
CA GLU A 275 -5.35 6.49 -5.49
C GLU A 275 -6.37 6.71 -6.62
N SER A 276 -5.96 7.30 -7.74
CA SER A 276 -6.81 7.53 -8.92
C SER A 276 -6.77 6.39 -9.96
N GLY A 277 -6.10 5.28 -9.67
CA GLY A 277 -6.00 4.14 -10.60
C GLY A 277 -7.36 3.50 -10.87
N HIS A 278 -7.62 3.11 -12.13
CA HIS A 278 -8.88 2.46 -12.54
C HIS A 278 -8.70 1.00 -13.02
N ARG A 279 -7.46 0.54 -13.20
CA ARG A 279 -7.13 -0.81 -13.66
C ARG A 279 -5.83 -1.32 -13.04
N GLY A 280 -5.86 -2.50 -12.45
CA GLY A 280 -4.67 -3.33 -12.20
C GLY A 280 -3.90 -2.99 -10.91
N ASN A 281 -2.56 -3.04 -10.99
CA ASN A 281 -1.61 -3.08 -9.85
C ASN A 281 -1.51 -1.75 -9.04
N HIS A 282 -2.64 -1.15 -8.67
CA HIS A 282 -2.67 0.06 -7.86
C HIS A 282 -3.29 -0.19 -6.48
N HIS A 283 -2.97 0.71 -5.56
CA HIS A 283 -3.44 0.71 -4.18
C HIS A 283 -4.32 1.92 -3.89
N ARG A 284 -5.06 1.89 -2.79
CA ARG A 284 -5.83 3.05 -2.31
C ARG A 284 -5.15 3.68 -1.11
N PHE A 285 -3.91 4.13 -1.29
CA PHE A 285 -3.04 4.57 -0.19
C PHE A 285 -3.61 5.71 0.66
N ILE A 286 -4.34 6.66 0.05
CA ILE A 286 -4.96 7.77 0.78
C ILE A 286 -6.21 7.27 1.49
N THR A 287 -7.03 6.46 0.82
CA THR A 287 -8.20 5.82 1.44
C THR A 287 -7.79 4.98 2.65
N GLU A 288 -6.76 4.14 2.54
CA GLU A 288 -6.24 3.33 3.66
C GLU A 288 -5.78 4.21 4.83
N LYS A 289 -5.04 5.30 4.56
CA LYS A 289 -4.62 6.26 5.60
C LYS A 289 -5.78 6.95 6.30
N GLN A 290 -6.89 7.23 5.59
CA GLN A 290 -8.10 7.76 6.23
C GLN A 290 -8.69 6.77 7.24
N VAL A 291 -8.63 5.46 6.95
CA VAL A 291 -9.02 4.43 7.92
C VAL A 291 -8.06 4.41 9.10
N PHE A 292 -6.75 4.45 8.85
CA PHE A 292 -5.74 4.47 9.93
C PHE A 292 -5.91 5.68 10.86
N ALA A 293 -6.26 6.84 10.32
CA ALA A 293 -6.60 8.04 11.09
C ALA A 293 -7.76 7.81 12.07
N ARG A 294 -8.78 7.06 11.65
CA ARG A 294 -9.93 6.72 12.51
C ARG A 294 -9.55 5.65 13.52
N TRP A 295 -8.82 4.62 13.08
CA TRP A 295 -8.32 3.57 13.97
C TRP A 295 -7.41 4.11 15.06
N ALA A 296 -6.63 5.17 14.82
CA ALA A 296 -5.84 5.80 15.86
C ALA A 296 -6.66 6.46 16.98
N LYS A 297 -7.96 6.73 16.74
CA LYS A 297 -8.88 7.19 17.79
C LYS A 297 -9.54 6.02 18.54
N GLN A 298 -9.52 4.83 17.96
CA GLN A 298 -10.18 3.63 18.50
C GLN A 298 -9.19 2.68 19.18
N TYR A 299 -7.97 2.63 18.70
CA TYR A 299 -6.87 1.81 19.16
C TYR A 299 -5.72 2.73 19.55
N ASN A 300 -4.84 2.28 20.47
CA ASN A 300 -3.73 3.10 20.93
C ASN A 300 -2.61 3.17 19.87
N ILE A 301 -2.85 3.98 18.82
CA ILE A 301 -1.94 4.18 17.69
C ILE A 301 -1.50 5.63 17.67
N THR A 302 -0.19 5.85 17.65
CA THR A 302 0.41 7.19 17.50
C THR A 302 1.27 7.24 16.25
N PHE A 303 1.34 8.41 15.61
CA PHE A 303 2.18 8.63 14.43
C PHE A 303 3.34 9.55 14.79
N ALA A 304 4.53 9.19 14.31
CA ALA A 304 5.76 9.95 14.47
C ALA A 304 6.48 10.07 13.12
N ASN A 305 7.16 11.21 12.95
CA ASN A 305 7.99 11.50 11.79
C ASN A 305 7.24 11.27 10.46
N PRO A 306 6.16 12.03 10.17
CA PRO A 306 5.61 13.16 10.94
C PRO A 306 4.50 12.78 11.94
N LYS A 307 4.17 13.68 12.87
CA LYS A 307 3.04 13.54 13.82
C LYS A 307 1.72 14.00 13.20
N TRP A 308 0.63 13.29 13.48
CA TRP A 308 -0.75 13.67 13.13
C TRP A 308 -1.77 12.80 13.85
#